data_AF-A0A2V5F1D5-F1
#
_entry.id   AF-A0A2V5F1D5-F1
#
_cell.length_a   1.000
_cell.length_b   1.000
_cell.length_c   1.000
_cell.angle_alpha   90.00
_cell.angle_beta   90.00
_cell.angle_gamma   90.00
#
_symmetry.space_group_name_H-M   'P 1'
#
loop_
_entity.id
_entity.type
_entity.pdbx_description
1 polymer ?
#
loop_
_entity_poly.entity_id
_entity_poly.type
_entity_poly.pdbx_seq_one_letter_code
_entity_poly.pdbx_strand_id
1 'polypeptide(L)'
;MTTAINIWDYANLVTSKPNIADPNTWNWTPAVAEAVRVGGEIEFTGNQTYIISSVQILANCRIHFQVGTVIQRLANFDGEGTSYWSNGAAVFELGAPGLNVEFLGQWTYDGNEASMIKKEPTGFFVKCMPKSLEPQDDTKLKISGGTFRNGTSGYLCLRGTDMARQFNTLVSVVDCFFHATRYGTGRDDPNTQTALGYSPNYILCADYVQLSCHNFWADFEKPISTGKYSVTAILGTYVGRDPLTSGQCSITLTGRTNLRRMGRGGPGYDGSWATPLNGIGCIDVYGNGENLFVEDVRAIDCYSIPLRGKSSLKEFTALKGRFENCVGGINISPSSTGPVRCTVSIGQIRTIDCNIPVIEVTGSTPAESVPMATIESVHCTNSKGQDNQANVGVNLTGVVRLRNIEVCTVEAAYSDKSDEYGISCTSIQDLTIAKARIKNCGRIGVHVTGCTDVNITANVEACGGEGINLSSCTGKVRISRCVTKNTVNYGIFANTAPAQEVVMVDNTVSEISGISRGLYSAAALNRIHGNIVGTGVTTPYLSAGTSRNLSSENSWEPADFWGSGVAPTLGTYKRGDRIKNITPTGVAGSVREQTCTAAGTPGTWAPTNF
;
A
#
# COMPACT_ATOMS: atom_id res chain seq x y z
N MET A 1 -22.14 10.10 44.01
CA MET A 1 -22.79 9.95 42.70
C MET A 1 -23.21 11.34 42.26
N THR A 2 -22.53 11.91 41.28
CA THR A 2 -23.00 13.14 40.62
C THR A 2 -24.15 12.76 39.70
N THR A 3 -25.32 13.36 39.88
CA THR A 3 -26.47 13.21 38.99
C THR A 3 -26.09 13.65 37.58
N ALA A 4 -26.44 12.87 36.56
CA ALA A 4 -26.21 13.26 35.17
C ALA A 4 -26.93 14.58 34.86
N ILE A 5 -26.25 15.48 34.16
CA ILE A 5 -26.78 16.75 33.69
C ILE A 5 -27.67 16.48 32.48
N ASN A 6 -28.94 16.86 32.52
CA ASN A 6 -29.76 16.86 31.31
C ASN A 6 -29.53 18.17 30.55
N ILE A 7 -29.24 18.12 29.25
CA ILE A 7 -29.00 19.33 28.46
C ILE A 7 -30.17 20.33 28.50
N TRP A 8 -31.39 19.83 28.73
CA TRP A 8 -32.59 20.66 28.87
C TRP A 8 -32.63 21.50 30.15
N ASP A 9 -31.87 21.12 31.18
CA ASP A 9 -31.74 21.91 32.42
C ASP A 9 -31.09 23.27 32.13
N TYR A 10 -30.38 23.39 31.01
CA TYR A 10 -29.77 24.63 30.51
C TYR A 10 -30.52 25.28 29.34
N ALA A 11 -31.72 24.79 28.97
CA ALA A 11 -32.48 25.34 27.84
C ALA A 11 -32.94 26.80 28.05
N ASN A 12 -32.93 27.29 29.29
CA ASN A 12 -33.15 28.69 29.64
C ASN A 12 -32.02 29.62 29.16
N LEU A 13 -30.80 29.09 28.94
CA LEU A 13 -29.66 29.84 28.41
C LEU A 13 -29.74 30.05 26.89
N VAL A 14 -30.61 29.31 26.19
CA VAL A 14 -30.82 29.44 24.75
C VAL A 14 -31.58 30.74 24.45
N THR A 15 -30.88 31.71 23.85
CA THR A 15 -31.44 33.03 23.52
C THR A 15 -31.97 33.12 22.09
N SER A 16 -31.42 32.35 21.15
CA SER A 16 -31.87 32.33 19.75
C SER A 16 -32.76 31.11 19.47
N LYS A 17 -34.06 31.37 19.34
CA LYS A 17 -35.13 30.37 19.10
C LYS A 17 -35.98 30.78 17.88
N PRO A 18 -35.52 30.59 16.64
CA PRO A 18 -36.24 30.97 15.42
C PRO A 18 -37.69 30.48 15.38
N ASN A 19 -37.92 29.24 15.82
CA ASN A 19 -39.25 28.74 16.15
C ASN A 19 -39.27 28.27 17.60
N ILE A 20 -39.93 29.01 18.48
CA ILE A 20 -40.02 28.69 19.92
C ILE A 20 -40.76 27.39 20.22
N ALA A 21 -41.56 26.86 19.29
CA ALA A 21 -42.25 25.58 19.45
C ALA A 21 -41.44 24.39 18.91
N ASP A 22 -40.38 24.65 18.15
CA ASP A 22 -39.56 23.61 17.51
C ASP A 22 -38.09 23.70 17.95
N PRO A 23 -37.69 22.88 18.94
CA PRO A 23 -36.32 22.83 19.46
C PRO A 23 -35.26 22.50 18.42
N ASN A 24 -35.63 21.89 17.29
CA ASN A 24 -34.73 21.57 16.19
C ASN A 24 -34.21 22.82 15.48
N THR A 25 -34.81 23.98 15.74
CA THR A 25 -34.39 25.27 15.14
C THR A 25 -33.53 26.11 16.07
N TRP A 26 -33.40 25.72 17.34
CA TRP A 26 -32.78 26.54 18.38
C TRP A 26 -31.25 26.48 18.31
N ASN A 27 -30.58 27.59 18.65
CA ASN A 27 -29.13 27.59 18.82
C ASN A 27 -28.76 27.13 20.23
N TRP A 28 -28.43 25.85 20.35
CA TRP A 28 -28.11 25.18 21.61
C TRP A 28 -26.72 25.51 22.17
N THR A 29 -25.91 26.29 21.44
CA THR A 29 -24.52 26.60 21.84
C THR A 29 -24.39 27.08 23.30
N PRO A 30 -25.18 28.05 23.81
CA PRO A 30 -25.00 28.53 25.19
C PRO A 30 -25.28 27.45 26.24
N ALA A 31 -26.30 26.62 26.01
CA ALA A 31 -26.66 25.55 26.92
C ALA A 31 -25.57 24.46 26.96
N VAL A 32 -25.08 24.07 25.78
CA VAL A 32 -24.01 23.07 25.66
C VAL A 32 -22.70 23.60 26.25
N ALA A 33 -22.36 24.87 26.00
CA ALA A 33 -21.17 25.49 26.55
C ALA A 33 -21.15 25.45 28.09
N GLU A 34 -22.29 25.72 28.74
CA GLU A 34 -22.38 25.64 30.20
C GLU A 34 -22.29 24.19 30.71
N ALA A 35 -22.98 23.24 30.05
CA ALA A 35 -22.93 21.84 30.44
C ALA A 35 -21.51 21.27 30.37
N VAL A 36 -20.77 21.50 29.27
CA VAL A 36 -19.39 21.02 29.12
C VAL A 36 -18.38 21.76 30.01
N ARG A 37 -18.70 23.00 30.43
CA ARG A 37 -17.90 23.75 31.41
C ARG A 37 -18.00 23.13 32.80
N VAL A 38 -19.19 22.66 33.19
CA VAL A 38 -19.40 21.94 34.46
C VAL A 38 -18.74 20.56 34.43
N GLY A 39 -18.79 19.88 33.29
CA GLY A 39 -18.22 18.54 33.10
C GLY A 39 -19.05 17.43 33.75
N GLY A 40 -18.44 16.26 33.96
CA GLY A 40 -19.15 15.09 34.48
C GLY A 40 -19.97 14.36 33.41
N GLU A 41 -21.11 13.79 33.80
CA GLU A 41 -22.00 13.06 32.88
C GLU A 41 -23.07 14.00 32.33
N ILE A 42 -23.18 14.08 31.00
CA ILE A 42 -24.08 14.99 30.28
C ILE A 42 -24.95 14.16 29.36
N GLU A 43 -26.28 14.31 29.44
CA GLU A 43 -27.24 13.59 28.63
C GLU A 43 -27.97 14.52 27.66
N PHE A 44 -27.90 14.19 26.37
CA PHE A 44 -28.72 14.78 25.32
C PHE A 44 -29.98 13.92 25.16
N THR A 45 -31.12 14.49 25.52
CA THR A 45 -32.39 13.75 25.63
C THR A 45 -33.43 14.20 24.60
N GLY A 46 -34.18 13.22 24.09
CA GLY A 46 -35.16 13.43 23.03
C GLY A 46 -34.53 13.25 21.65
N ASN A 47 -35.27 12.61 20.75
CA ASN A 47 -34.94 12.44 19.34
C ASN A 47 -35.01 13.80 18.62
N GLN A 48 -34.02 14.66 18.88
CA GLN A 48 -33.97 16.07 18.50
C GLN A 48 -32.66 16.42 17.80
N THR A 49 -32.69 17.53 17.08
CA THR A 49 -31.56 18.19 16.46
C THR A 49 -31.06 19.33 17.34
N TYR A 50 -29.81 19.24 17.77
CA TYR A 50 -29.12 20.28 18.52
C TYR A 50 -28.20 21.05 17.59
N ILE A 51 -28.60 22.27 17.22
CA ILE A 51 -27.76 23.15 16.41
C ILE A 51 -26.71 23.84 17.29
N ILE A 52 -25.44 23.56 17.04
CA ILE A 52 -24.31 24.03 17.84
C ILE A 52 -23.27 24.69 16.93
N SER A 53 -22.73 25.83 17.37
CA SER A 53 -21.66 26.52 16.67
C SER A 53 -20.29 25.94 17.03
N SER A 54 -19.74 26.31 18.17
CA SER A 54 -18.48 25.81 18.73
C SER A 54 -18.47 26.00 20.24
N VAL A 55 -18.02 24.98 20.97
CA VAL A 55 -17.86 25.00 22.44
C VAL A 55 -16.48 24.51 22.85
N GLN A 56 -15.91 25.11 23.90
CA GLN A 56 -14.65 24.68 24.51
C GLN A 56 -14.94 23.70 25.65
N ILE A 57 -14.33 22.53 25.60
CA ILE A 57 -14.32 21.55 26.69
C ILE A 57 -13.06 21.79 27.51
N LEU A 58 -13.25 22.16 28.77
CA LEU A 58 -12.18 22.49 29.73
C LEU A 58 -12.15 21.55 30.93
N ALA A 59 -13.09 20.61 31.01
CA ALA A 59 -13.22 19.64 32.09
C ALA A 59 -13.52 18.25 31.52
N ASN A 60 -13.18 17.21 32.30
CA ASN A 60 -13.52 15.83 31.95
C ASN A 60 -15.04 15.70 31.81
N CYS A 61 -15.49 15.09 30.72
CA CYS A 61 -16.91 14.90 30.48
C CYS A 61 -17.21 13.62 29.72
N ARG A 62 -18.37 13.06 30.01
CA ARG A 62 -18.92 11.90 29.35
C ARG A 62 -20.30 12.28 28.82
N ILE A 63 -20.38 12.45 27.51
CA ILE A 63 -21.57 12.92 26.80
C ILE A 63 -22.30 11.71 26.23
N HIS A 64 -23.52 11.49 26.73
CA HIS A 64 -24.44 10.46 26.28
C HIS A 64 -25.50 11.05 25.37
N PHE A 65 -25.60 10.51 24.16
CA PHE A 65 -26.65 10.84 23.22
C PHE A 65 -27.72 9.74 23.20
N GLN A 66 -28.98 10.12 23.47
CA GLN A 66 -30.10 9.20 23.25
C GLN A 66 -30.27 8.89 21.76
N VAL A 67 -30.84 7.71 21.47
CA VAL A 67 -31.06 7.25 20.09
C VAL A 67 -31.87 8.29 19.31
N GLY A 68 -31.38 8.63 18.11
CA GLY A 68 -32.00 9.61 17.23
C GLY A 68 -31.50 11.04 17.41
N THR A 69 -30.65 11.31 18.41
CA THR A 69 -30.03 12.63 18.57
C THR A 69 -29.21 13.00 17.34
N VAL A 70 -29.42 14.22 16.84
CA VAL A 70 -28.62 14.84 15.77
C VAL A 70 -27.88 16.04 16.31
N ILE A 71 -26.55 16.04 16.20
CA ILE A 71 -25.72 17.23 16.43
C ILE A 71 -25.50 17.90 15.09
N GLN A 72 -26.13 19.04 14.87
CA GLN A 72 -26.02 19.80 13.63
C GLN A 72 -25.10 20.99 13.83
N ARG A 73 -24.14 21.19 12.91
CA ARG A 73 -23.32 22.40 12.92
C ARG A 73 -24.14 23.62 12.50
N LEU A 74 -24.03 24.72 13.25
CA LEU A 74 -24.65 26.00 12.90
C LEU A 74 -24.16 26.50 11.53
N ALA A 75 -25.09 26.89 10.65
CA ALA A 75 -24.78 27.41 9.32
C ALA A 75 -23.99 28.74 9.39
N ASN A 76 -23.20 29.03 8.34
CA ASN A 76 -22.45 30.28 8.18
C ASN A 76 -21.41 30.60 9.28
N PHE A 77 -20.91 29.58 9.98
CA PHE A 77 -19.90 29.73 11.03
C PHE A 77 -18.59 30.39 10.55
N ASP A 78 -18.27 30.29 9.26
CA ASP A 78 -17.04 30.83 8.69
C ASP A 78 -17.10 32.38 8.66
N GLY A 79 -16.66 33.01 9.76
CA GLY A 79 -15.96 34.29 9.65
C GLY A 79 -14.82 34.09 8.64
N GLU A 80 -14.60 35.07 7.76
CA GLU A 80 -13.58 34.96 6.72
C GLU A 80 -12.22 34.53 7.33
N GLY A 81 -11.63 33.44 6.83
CA GLY A 81 -10.23 33.10 7.10
C GLY A 81 -9.90 32.29 8.36
N THR A 82 -10.84 31.63 9.03
CA THR A 82 -10.48 30.70 10.13
C THR A 82 -9.76 29.48 9.59
N SER A 83 -8.43 29.44 9.76
CA SER A 83 -7.64 28.23 9.55
C SER A 83 -8.19 27.07 10.40
N TYR A 84 -8.08 25.84 9.92
CA TYR A 84 -8.42 24.61 10.68
C TYR A 84 -7.66 24.49 12.02
N TRP A 85 -6.64 25.33 12.23
CA TRP A 85 -5.89 25.48 13.49
C TRP A 85 -6.47 26.47 14.50
N SER A 86 -7.40 27.33 14.07
CA SER A 86 -7.96 28.39 14.92
C SER A 86 -9.09 27.87 15.82
N ASN A 87 -9.32 28.54 16.94
CA ASN A 87 -10.48 28.24 17.79
C ASN A 87 -11.78 28.54 17.03
N GLY A 88 -12.79 27.71 17.24
CA GLY A 88 -14.05 27.74 16.50
C GLY A 88 -14.13 26.74 15.34
N ALA A 89 -13.02 26.15 14.89
CA ALA A 89 -13.03 25.24 13.76
C ALA A 89 -13.89 23.96 13.98
N ALA A 90 -14.15 23.53 15.22
CA ALA A 90 -14.99 22.37 15.51
C ALA A 90 -16.18 22.67 16.42
N VAL A 91 -17.19 21.80 16.39
CA VAL A 91 -18.32 21.86 17.32
C VAL A 91 -17.83 21.69 18.77
N PHE A 92 -16.99 20.68 19.01
CA PHE A 92 -16.37 20.44 20.31
C PHE A 92 -14.86 20.61 20.21
N GLU A 93 -14.30 21.51 21.01
CA GLU A 93 -12.86 21.77 21.05
C GLU A 93 -12.30 21.42 22.42
N LEU A 94 -11.37 20.46 22.47
CA LEU A 94 -10.67 20.11 23.70
C LEU A 94 -9.58 21.15 23.93
N GLY A 95 -9.86 22.09 24.85
CA GLY A 95 -9.06 23.28 25.07
C GLY A 95 -7.93 23.11 26.09
N ALA A 96 -7.90 22.00 26.82
CA ALA A 96 -6.91 21.71 27.86
C ALA A 96 -6.25 20.33 27.65
N PRO A 97 -4.96 20.16 28.02
CA PRO A 97 -4.32 18.84 28.10
C PRO A 97 -4.89 17.99 29.24
N GLY A 98 -4.64 16.67 29.20
CA GLY A 98 -5.02 15.72 30.25
C GLY A 98 -6.53 15.45 30.38
N LEU A 99 -7.33 15.90 29.41
CA LEU A 99 -8.78 15.71 29.44
C LEU A 99 -9.16 14.27 29.09
N ASN A 100 -10.16 13.73 29.78
CA ASN A 100 -10.87 12.52 29.38
C ASN A 100 -12.28 12.88 28.90
N VAL A 101 -12.53 12.71 27.60
CA VAL A 101 -13.77 13.08 26.94
C VAL A 101 -14.35 11.89 26.19
N GLU A 102 -15.62 11.58 26.43
CA GLU A 102 -16.32 10.50 25.75
C GLU A 102 -17.61 10.98 25.09
N PHE A 103 -17.85 10.54 23.86
CA PHE A 103 -19.08 10.74 23.09
C PHE A 103 -19.72 9.36 22.83
N LEU A 104 -20.86 9.10 23.46
CA LEU A 104 -21.44 7.75 23.57
C LEU A 104 -22.90 7.70 23.10
N GLY A 105 -23.33 6.53 22.65
CA GLY A 105 -24.71 6.26 22.23
C GLY A 105 -24.84 6.02 20.73
N GLN A 106 -26.05 6.12 20.19
CA GLN A 106 -26.32 6.05 18.74
C GLN A 106 -26.86 7.39 18.27
N TRP A 107 -26.06 8.12 17.50
CA TRP A 107 -26.30 9.53 17.20
C TRP A 107 -25.73 9.91 15.84
N THR A 108 -26.14 11.07 15.34
CA THR A 108 -25.67 11.59 14.06
C THR A 108 -24.99 12.94 14.24
N TYR A 109 -23.81 13.12 13.65
CA TYR A 109 -23.27 14.43 13.34
C TYR A 109 -23.66 14.84 11.94
N ASP A 110 -24.25 16.03 11.80
CA ASP A 110 -24.54 16.68 10.53
C ASP A 110 -23.71 17.95 10.40
N GLY A 111 -22.69 17.93 9.54
CA GLY A 111 -21.85 19.10 9.27
C GLY A 111 -22.56 20.23 8.52
N ASN A 112 -23.83 20.04 8.13
CA ASN A 112 -24.71 21.04 7.53
C ASN A 112 -24.23 21.62 6.18
N GLU A 113 -23.48 20.82 5.42
CA GLU A 113 -22.83 21.22 4.15
C GLU A 113 -23.80 21.79 3.10
N ALA A 114 -25.03 21.29 3.00
CA ALA A 114 -26.01 21.71 1.98
C ALA A 114 -26.29 23.23 2.02
N SER A 115 -26.10 23.86 3.17
CA SER A 115 -26.28 25.30 3.36
C SER A 115 -25.04 26.15 3.02
N MET A 116 -23.89 25.54 2.72
CA MET A 116 -22.56 26.20 2.72
C MET A 116 -21.89 26.37 1.34
N ILE A 117 -22.65 26.29 0.24
CA ILE A 117 -22.16 26.16 -1.16
C ILE A 117 -21.09 27.22 -1.60
N LYS A 118 -21.00 28.39 -0.95
CA LYS A 118 -20.17 29.53 -1.38
C LYS A 118 -18.83 29.76 -0.65
N LYS A 119 -18.51 29.03 0.43
CA LYS A 119 -17.29 29.28 1.25
C LYS A 119 -16.34 28.10 1.27
N GLU A 120 -15.04 28.28 1.48
CA GLU A 120 -14.12 27.16 1.72
C GLU A 120 -14.44 26.52 3.08
N PRO A 121 -14.70 25.21 3.14
CA PRO A 121 -15.09 24.58 4.38
C PRO A 121 -13.91 24.30 5.31
N THR A 122 -14.03 24.71 6.59
CA THR A 122 -12.99 24.50 7.62
C THR A 122 -13.51 23.77 8.86
N GLY A 123 -14.72 23.24 8.78
CA GLY A 123 -15.42 22.69 9.94
C GLY A 123 -15.21 21.20 10.21
N PHE A 124 -15.12 20.87 11.52
CA PHE A 124 -15.05 19.52 12.09
C PHE A 124 -16.12 19.29 13.18
N PHE A 125 -16.31 18.03 13.58
CA PHE A 125 -17.07 17.67 14.78
C PHE A 125 -16.23 17.88 16.05
N VAL A 126 -15.05 17.27 16.12
CA VAL A 126 -14.13 17.39 17.26
C VAL A 126 -12.77 17.88 16.80
N LYS A 127 -12.21 18.82 17.56
CA LYS A 127 -10.81 19.23 17.47
C LYS A 127 -10.11 18.97 18.81
N CYS A 128 -9.03 18.20 18.78
CA CYS A 128 -8.17 17.92 19.93
C CYS A 128 -6.77 18.42 19.63
N MET A 129 -6.38 19.54 20.24
CA MET A 129 -5.07 20.18 20.03
C MET A 129 -4.59 20.83 21.34
N PRO A 130 -4.26 20.05 22.38
CA PRO A 130 -3.78 20.60 23.62
C PRO A 130 -2.50 21.42 23.39
N LYS A 131 -2.52 22.70 23.78
CA LYS A 131 -1.35 23.59 23.75
C LYS A 131 -0.71 23.59 25.13
N SER A 132 0.36 22.82 25.34
CA SER A 132 1.19 22.92 26.54
C SER A 132 2.66 22.70 26.21
N LEU A 133 3.54 23.47 26.88
CA LEU A 133 4.99 23.39 26.75
C LEU A 133 5.61 22.40 27.75
N GLU A 134 4.85 21.96 28.76
CA GLU A 134 5.31 21.06 29.83
C GLU A 134 4.79 19.64 29.60
N PRO A 135 5.46 18.58 30.11
CA PRO A 135 4.91 17.22 30.14
C PRO A 135 3.49 17.21 30.74
N GLN A 136 2.57 16.47 30.12
CA GLN A 136 1.16 16.42 30.51
C GLN A 136 0.68 14.98 30.62
N ASP A 137 -0.38 14.77 31.39
CA ASP A 137 -1.20 13.57 31.28
C ASP A 137 -1.80 13.44 29.87
N ASP A 138 -2.05 12.20 29.47
CA ASP A 138 -2.66 11.90 28.16
C ASP A 138 -4.07 12.48 28.07
N THR A 139 -4.33 13.18 26.97
CA THR A 139 -5.68 13.54 26.55
C THR A 139 -6.33 12.31 25.90
N LYS A 140 -7.46 11.88 26.42
CA LYS A 140 -8.20 10.70 25.99
C LYS A 140 -9.52 11.12 25.37
N LEU A 141 -9.75 10.68 24.15
CA LEU A 141 -10.99 10.91 23.42
C LEU A 141 -11.59 9.57 23.02
N LYS A 142 -12.85 9.33 23.39
CA LYS A 142 -13.62 8.17 22.92
C LYS A 142 -14.85 8.62 22.16
N ILE A 143 -15.09 8.02 21.00
CA ILE A 143 -16.28 8.25 20.18
C ILE A 143 -16.87 6.88 19.84
N SER A 144 -18.15 6.67 20.13
CA SER A 144 -18.83 5.42 19.82
C SER A 144 -20.21 5.63 19.19
N GLY A 145 -20.57 4.75 18.24
CA GLY A 145 -21.89 4.66 17.63
C GLY A 145 -22.34 5.88 16.82
N GLY A 146 -21.38 6.73 16.42
CA GLY A 146 -21.64 7.95 15.69
C GLY A 146 -21.77 7.73 14.19
N THR A 147 -22.78 8.33 13.57
CA THR A 147 -22.88 8.50 12.11
C THR A 147 -22.52 9.92 11.74
N PHE A 148 -21.49 10.09 10.92
CA PHE A 148 -21.00 11.39 10.47
C PHE A 148 -21.40 11.63 9.03
N ARG A 149 -22.10 12.73 8.76
CA ARG A 149 -22.54 13.10 7.42
C ARG A 149 -22.41 14.59 7.15
N ASN A 150 -22.42 14.93 5.86
CA ASN A 150 -22.42 16.32 5.37
C ASN A 150 -21.30 17.16 6.01
N GLY A 151 -20.13 16.55 6.24
CA GLY A 151 -18.98 17.22 6.81
C GLY A 151 -18.42 18.27 5.85
N THR A 152 -17.82 19.31 6.40
CA THR A 152 -17.31 20.43 5.58
C THR A 152 -15.86 20.17 5.15
N SER A 153 -14.93 20.01 6.11
CA SER A 153 -13.51 19.75 5.81
C SER A 153 -13.12 18.32 6.22
N GLY A 154 -13.62 17.93 7.39
CA GLY A 154 -13.46 16.61 7.97
C GLY A 154 -14.35 16.43 9.18
N TYR A 155 -14.09 15.39 9.97
CA TYR A 155 -14.86 15.11 11.18
C TYR A 155 -14.02 15.24 12.45
N LEU A 156 -12.82 14.65 12.45
CA LEU A 156 -11.92 14.68 13.59
C LEU A 156 -10.59 15.31 13.19
N CYS A 157 -10.17 16.33 13.94
CA CYS A 157 -8.88 16.99 13.77
C CYS A 157 -8.07 16.81 15.05
N LEU A 158 -7.10 15.89 15.01
CA LEU A 158 -6.39 15.39 16.18
C LEU A 158 -4.92 15.76 16.08
N ARG A 159 -4.38 16.35 17.14
CA ARG A 159 -2.96 16.64 17.28
C ARG A 159 -2.47 16.35 18.68
N GLY A 160 -1.35 15.64 18.80
CA GLY A 160 -0.57 15.57 20.03
C GLY A 160 0.38 16.75 20.19
N THR A 161 1.31 16.65 21.13
CA THR A 161 2.36 17.67 21.36
C THR A 161 3.64 17.31 20.61
N ASP A 162 4.02 18.16 19.64
CA ASP A 162 5.29 18.04 18.93
C ASP A 162 6.50 18.36 19.81
N MET A 163 6.31 19.22 20.82
CA MET A 163 7.36 19.71 21.69
C MET A 163 7.84 18.70 22.73
N ALA A 164 6.93 17.97 23.39
CA ALA A 164 7.33 16.95 24.38
C ALA A 164 7.73 15.61 23.73
N ARG A 165 7.44 15.44 22.43
CA ARG A 165 7.69 14.23 21.64
C ARG A 165 7.10 12.95 22.26
N GLN A 166 5.87 13.04 22.76
CA GLN A 166 5.19 11.96 23.47
C GLN A 166 3.77 11.78 22.96
N PHE A 167 3.35 10.52 22.80
CA PHE A 167 1.97 10.15 22.49
C PHE A 167 1.03 10.56 23.61
N ASN A 168 0.56 11.80 23.58
CA ASN A 168 -0.27 12.39 24.62
C ASN A 168 -1.73 12.59 24.19
N THR A 169 -2.09 12.13 22.98
CA THR A 169 -3.46 12.16 22.46
C THR A 169 -3.85 10.76 22.04
N LEU A 170 -4.66 10.12 22.88
CA LEU A 170 -5.13 8.75 22.73
C LEU A 170 -6.60 8.78 22.30
N VAL A 171 -6.89 8.25 21.12
CA VAL A 171 -8.22 8.36 20.52
C VAL A 171 -8.78 6.98 20.19
N SER A 172 -10.01 6.72 20.64
CA SER A 172 -10.76 5.50 20.33
C SER A 172 -12.02 5.83 19.55
N VAL A 173 -12.19 5.20 18.39
CA VAL A 173 -13.38 5.34 17.52
C VAL A 173 -14.01 3.97 17.32
N VAL A 174 -15.22 3.75 17.82
CA VAL A 174 -15.84 2.41 17.89
C VAL A 174 -17.21 2.41 17.22
N ASP A 175 -17.42 1.53 16.25
CA ASP A 175 -18.69 1.33 15.55
C ASP A 175 -19.23 2.65 14.92
N CYS A 176 -18.33 3.43 14.31
CA CYS A 176 -18.67 4.70 13.68
C CYS A 176 -18.71 4.59 12.15
N PHE A 177 -19.68 5.28 11.55
CA PHE A 177 -19.85 5.40 10.11
C PHE A 177 -19.61 6.82 9.64
N PHE A 178 -18.66 7.01 8.72
CA PHE A 178 -18.31 8.30 8.14
C PHE A 178 -18.73 8.34 6.68
N HIS A 179 -19.57 9.31 6.33
CA HIS A 179 -20.13 9.46 5.00
C HIS A 179 -20.01 10.92 4.56
N ALA A 180 -19.64 11.18 3.30
CA ALA A 180 -19.85 12.45 2.59
C ALA A 180 -19.33 13.69 3.32
N THR A 181 -18.13 14.13 2.92
CA THR A 181 -17.67 15.49 3.16
C THR A 181 -17.76 16.33 1.88
N ARG A 182 -17.66 17.64 2.02
CA ARG A 182 -17.57 18.55 0.88
C ARG A 182 -16.28 18.34 0.11
N TYR A 183 -16.41 18.36 -1.22
CA TYR A 183 -15.29 18.46 -2.14
C TYR A 183 -14.47 19.72 -1.90
N GLY A 184 -13.16 19.57 -1.77
CA GLY A 184 -12.24 20.68 -1.92
C GLY A 184 -11.88 20.94 -3.37
N THR A 185 -11.77 22.22 -3.71
CA THR A 185 -10.83 22.69 -4.72
C THR A 185 -9.46 22.65 -4.06
N GLY A 186 -8.76 21.52 -4.21
CA GLY A 186 -7.48 21.30 -3.55
C GLY A 186 -6.41 22.28 -4.04
N ARG A 187 -5.32 22.41 -3.27
CA ARG A 187 -4.11 23.07 -3.75
C ARG A 187 -3.61 22.23 -4.93
N ASP A 188 -3.24 22.90 -6.01
CA ASP A 188 -2.82 22.27 -7.27
C ASP A 188 -3.94 21.52 -8.03
N ASP A 189 -5.19 21.94 -7.85
CA ASP A 189 -6.22 21.66 -8.86
C ASP A 189 -5.82 22.36 -10.16
N PRO A 190 -5.73 21.64 -11.30
CA PRO A 190 -5.39 22.26 -12.58
C PRO A 190 -6.36 23.39 -12.98
N ASN A 191 -7.55 23.46 -12.36
CA ASN A 191 -8.55 24.50 -12.58
C ASN A 191 -8.51 25.64 -11.53
N THR A 192 -7.77 25.53 -10.43
CA THR A 192 -7.63 26.61 -9.43
C THR A 192 -6.18 26.79 -8.97
N GLN A 193 -5.53 27.84 -9.47
CA GLN A 193 -4.16 28.27 -9.12
C GLN A 193 -4.02 28.92 -7.73
N THR A 194 -4.90 28.63 -6.77
CA THR A 194 -4.79 29.23 -5.43
C THR A 194 -3.95 28.35 -4.51
N ALA A 195 -2.96 28.97 -3.85
CA ALA A 195 -2.06 28.34 -2.88
C ALA A 195 -2.75 27.85 -1.58
N LEU A 196 -4.08 27.95 -1.48
CA LEU A 196 -4.89 27.79 -0.27
C LEU A 196 -5.71 26.50 -0.18
N GLY A 197 -5.70 25.64 -1.20
CA GLY A 197 -6.62 24.51 -1.19
C GLY A 197 -6.33 23.47 -0.09
N TYR A 198 -7.41 22.87 0.42
CA TYR A 198 -7.41 21.94 1.55
C TYR A 198 -7.50 20.48 1.09
N SER A 199 -6.96 19.56 1.89
CA SER A 199 -7.04 18.11 1.67
C SER A 199 -8.13 17.51 2.56
N PRO A 200 -9.36 17.27 2.05
CA PRO A 200 -10.44 16.75 2.88
C PRO A 200 -10.05 15.37 3.43
N ASN A 201 -10.27 15.16 4.72
CA ASN A 201 -10.05 13.90 5.42
C ASN A 201 -11.16 13.65 6.45
N TYR A 202 -11.53 12.41 6.76
CA TYR A 202 -12.49 12.16 7.86
C TYR A 202 -11.82 12.28 9.22
N ILE A 203 -10.65 11.65 9.36
CA ILE A 203 -9.83 11.73 10.57
C ILE A 203 -8.44 12.19 10.18
N LEU A 204 -8.04 13.36 10.69
CA LEU A 204 -6.65 13.83 10.65
C LEU A 204 -5.97 13.47 11.97
N CYS A 205 -4.86 12.75 11.88
CA CYS A 205 -3.97 12.43 12.99
C CYS A 205 -2.60 13.08 12.73
N ALA A 206 -2.35 14.22 13.36
CA ALA A 206 -1.09 14.95 13.23
C ALA A 206 -0.25 14.82 14.49
N ASP A 207 1.03 14.46 14.40
CA ASP A 207 2.01 14.48 15.51
C ASP A 207 1.57 13.80 16.83
N TYR A 208 2.19 12.69 17.21
CA TYR A 208 2.03 12.05 18.52
C TYR A 208 0.58 11.69 18.89
N VAL A 209 -0.20 11.27 17.89
CA VAL A 209 -1.56 10.74 18.06
C VAL A 209 -1.53 9.21 17.97
N GLN A 210 -2.17 8.55 18.93
CA GLN A 210 -2.48 7.14 18.87
C GLN A 210 -3.99 6.96 18.62
N LEU A 211 -4.33 6.53 17.41
CA LEU A 211 -5.71 6.25 17.00
C LEU A 211 -5.97 4.74 17.02
N SER A 212 -7.02 4.33 17.71
CA SER A 212 -7.54 2.97 17.69
C SER A 212 -8.99 2.98 17.19
N CYS A 213 -9.24 2.35 16.05
CA CYS A 213 -10.59 2.16 15.53
C CYS A 213 -11.04 0.70 15.66
N HIS A 214 -12.32 0.50 15.97
CA HIS A 214 -12.98 -0.81 15.91
C HIS A 214 -14.23 -0.70 15.04
N ASN A 215 -14.38 -1.58 14.04
CA ASN A 215 -15.47 -1.56 13.05
C ASN A 215 -15.67 -0.18 12.41
N PHE A 216 -14.67 0.25 11.66
CA PHE A 216 -14.65 1.54 10.99
C PHE A 216 -15.31 1.47 9.61
N TRP A 217 -16.15 2.44 9.26
CA TRP A 217 -16.72 2.54 7.92
C TRP A 217 -16.57 3.94 7.35
N ALA A 218 -16.07 4.04 6.12
CA ALA A 218 -15.98 5.27 5.35
C ALA A 218 -16.56 5.10 3.93
N ASP A 219 -17.48 5.97 3.53
CA ASP A 219 -18.08 5.98 2.18
C ASP A 219 -18.19 7.40 1.62
N PHE A 220 -17.80 7.57 0.35
CA PHE A 220 -17.91 8.82 -0.37
C PHE A 220 -18.84 8.70 -1.58
N GLU A 221 -20.10 9.09 -1.42
CA GLU A 221 -21.15 8.83 -2.43
C GLU A 221 -21.24 9.84 -3.59
N LYS A 222 -20.67 11.04 -3.46
CA LYS A 222 -20.97 12.11 -4.43
C LYS A 222 -20.17 11.92 -5.74
N PRO A 223 -20.80 12.04 -6.94
CA PRO A 223 -20.15 11.79 -8.23
C PRO A 223 -19.01 12.78 -8.51
N ILE A 224 -17.85 12.24 -8.87
CA ILE A 224 -16.68 13.00 -9.30
C ILE A 224 -17.02 13.70 -10.63
N SER A 225 -17.43 14.96 -10.59
CA SER A 225 -17.42 15.82 -11.79
C SER A 225 -16.01 16.35 -12.04
N THR A 226 -15.74 16.88 -13.23
CA THR A 226 -14.50 17.59 -13.59
C THR A 226 -14.10 18.58 -12.48
N GLY A 227 -12.88 18.48 -11.96
CA GLY A 227 -12.36 19.37 -10.91
C GLY A 227 -12.81 19.09 -9.46
N LYS A 228 -13.19 17.85 -9.11
CA LYS A 228 -13.59 17.47 -7.74
C LYS A 228 -12.83 16.25 -7.25
N TYR A 229 -12.40 16.25 -5.98
CA TYR A 229 -11.60 15.19 -5.37
C TYR A 229 -12.35 14.40 -4.31
N SER A 230 -12.14 13.08 -4.26
CA SER A 230 -12.58 12.23 -3.15
C SER A 230 -11.65 12.34 -1.92
N VAL A 231 -12.22 12.10 -0.74
CA VAL A 231 -11.66 12.34 0.61
C VAL A 231 -10.76 11.18 1.07
N THR A 232 -9.77 11.48 1.92
CA THR A 232 -8.99 10.46 2.65
C THR A 232 -9.74 10.03 3.91
N ALA A 233 -9.88 8.73 4.18
CA ALA A 233 -10.57 8.26 5.38
C ALA A 233 -9.78 8.64 6.65
N ILE A 234 -8.51 8.23 6.70
CA ILE A 234 -7.62 8.49 7.83
C ILE A 234 -6.27 8.95 7.28
N LEU A 235 -5.83 10.13 7.72
CA LEU A 235 -4.54 10.69 7.37
C LEU A 235 -3.67 10.85 8.60
N GLY A 236 -2.64 10.01 8.71
CA GLY A 236 -1.52 10.19 9.62
C GLY A 236 -0.48 11.12 9.02
N THR A 237 -0.12 12.22 9.69
CA THR A 237 0.82 13.23 9.17
C THR A 237 1.51 14.02 10.30
N TYR A 238 2.21 15.09 9.94
CA TYR A 238 2.91 15.99 10.86
C TYR A 238 2.52 17.45 10.67
N VAL A 239 2.69 18.24 11.73
CA VAL A 239 2.53 19.70 11.76
C VAL A 239 3.82 20.26 12.33
N GLY A 240 4.86 20.34 11.49
CA GLY A 240 6.19 20.79 11.90
C GLY A 240 7.04 21.22 10.70
N ARG A 241 8.01 22.12 10.95
CA ARG A 241 8.99 22.55 9.93
C ARG A 241 10.09 21.52 9.68
N ASP A 242 10.32 20.64 10.66
CA ASP A 242 11.37 19.62 10.60
C ASP A 242 10.76 18.21 10.42
N PRO A 243 10.83 17.64 9.21
CA PRO A 243 10.32 16.31 8.93
C PRO A 243 11.09 15.17 9.63
N LEU A 244 12.23 15.43 10.29
CA LEU A 244 12.98 14.42 11.05
C LEU A 244 12.51 14.29 12.51
N THR A 245 11.77 15.27 13.02
CA THR A 245 11.38 15.34 14.45
C THR A 245 9.88 15.50 14.69
N SER A 246 9.09 15.61 13.62
CA SER A 246 7.63 15.70 13.63
C SER A 246 6.98 14.48 12.95
N GLY A 247 5.72 14.17 13.28
CA GLY A 247 4.93 13.17 12.54
C GLY A 247 4.75 11.77 13.08
N GLN A 248 5.06 11.52 14.36
CA GLN A 248 4.87 10.18 14.94
C GLN A 248 3.39 9.92 15.21
N CYS A 249 2.65 9.31 14.29
CA CYS A 249 1.31 8.79 14.57
C CYS A 249 1.31 7.26 14.60
N SER A 250 0.40 6.68 15.38
CA SER A 250 0.16 5.24 15.43
C SER A 250 -1.32 5.00 15.17
N ILE A 251 -1.62 4.17 14.16
CA ILE A 251 -2.98 3.89 13.73
C ILE A 251 -3.22 2.39 13.79
N THR A 252 -4.21 1.98 14.57
CA THR A 252 -4.60 0.58 14.76
C THR A 252 -6.08 0.42 14.40
N LEU A 253 -6.37 -0.42 13.41
CA LEU A 253 -7.70 -0.71 12.92
C LEU A 253 -8.04 -2.18 13.19
N THR A 254 -8.98 -2.42 14.09
CA THR A 254 -9.44 -3.76 14.50
C THR A 254 -10.88 -4.01 14.06
N GLY A 255 -11.28 -5.28 14.05
CA GLY A 255 -12.54 -5.69 13.43
C GLY A 255 -12.51 -5.40 11.94
N ARG A 256 -13.66 -5.02 11.37
CA ARG A 256 -13.76 -4.75 9.93
C ARG A 256 -13.67 -3.26 9.60
N THR A 257 -12.72 -2.91 8.74
CA THR A 257 -12.60 -1.59 8.11
C THR A 257 -13.23 -1.64 6.72
N ASN A 258 -14.28 -0.85 6.47
CA ASN A 258 -14.89 -0.74 5.15
C ASN A 258 -14.61 0.62 4.53
N LEU A 259 -14.11 0.62 3.30
CA LEU A 259 -13.80 1.80 2.51
C LEU A 259 -14.54 1.70 1.18
N ARG A 260 -15.29 2.73 0.82
CA ARG A 260 -15.99 2.78 -0.46
C ARG A 260 -15.81 4.13 -1.13
N ARG A 261 -15.40 4.12 -2.42
CA ARG A 261 -15.26 5.35 -3.23
C ARG A 261 -14.31 6.39 -2.63
N MET A 262 -13.37 5.95 -1.81
CA MET A 262 -12.42 6.80 -1.10
C MET A 262 -11.19 7.12 -1.95
N GLY A 263 -10.45 8.17 -1.56
CA GLY A 263 -9.17 8.54 -2.16
C GLY A 263 -9.25 9.54 -3.32
N ARG A 264 -8.20 10.38 -3.46
CA ARG A 264 -8.16 11.47 -4.44
C ARG A 264 -8.29 10.92 -5.89
N GLY A 265 -9.36 11.29 -6.61
CA GLY A 265 -9.59 10.97 -8.02
C GLY A 265 -10.46 12.01 -8.72
N GLY A 266 -10.29 12.20 -10.04
CA GLY A 266 -10.88 13.30 -10.84
C GLY A 266 -10.65 13.14 -12.36
N PRO A 267 -11.57 13.59 -13.25
CA PRO A 267 -11.26 13.72 -14.68
C PRO A 267 -10.08 14.67 -14.89
N GLY A 268 -9.01 14.19 -15.54
CA GLY A 268 -7.75 14.93 -15.70
C GLY A 268 -6.76 14.80 -14.53
N TYR A 269 -7.16 14.16 -13.42
CA TYR A 269 -6.22 13.60 -12.46
C TYR A 269 -5.71 12.29 -13.05
N ASP A 270 -4.70 12.41 -13.91
CA ASP A 270 -4.03 11.30 -14.61
C ASP A 270 -2.98 10.60 -13.74
N GLY A 271 -2.84 11.02 -12.48
CA GLY A 271 -1.75 10.58 -11.62
C GLY A 271 -0.39 11.03 -12.13
N SER A 272 -0.28 12.05 -13.00
CA SER A 272 1.01 12.48 -13.51
C SER A 272 1.85 13.12 -12.40
N TRP A 273 2.98 12.45 -12.16
CA TRP A 273 4.00 12.74 -11.16
C TRP A 273 4.84 14.00 -11.49
N ALA A 274 4.44 14.78 -12.50
CA ALA A 274 5.22 15.89 -13.04
C ALA A 274 5.26 17.13 -12.12
N THR A 275 4.36 17.21 -11.15
CA THR A 275 4.51 18.06 -9.96
C THR A 275 4.59 17.15 -8.73
N PRO A 276 5.53 17.38 -7.80
CA PRO A 276 5.84 16.46 -6.69
C PRO A 276 4.74 16.48 -5.62
N LEU A 277 3.56 15.95 -5.94
CA LEU A 277 2.42 15.87 -5.04
C LEU A 277 2.08 14.40 -4.82
N ASN A 278 2.64 13.90 -3.72
CA ASN A 278 2.27 12.67 -3.03
C ASN A 278 0.75 12.42 -3.08
N GLY A 279 0.27 11.57 -3.99
CA GLY A 279 -1.15 11.20 -4.01
C GLY A 279 -1.54 10.51 -2.69
N ILE A 280 -2.50 11.03 -1.95
CA ILE A 280 -2.87 10.51 -0.62
C ILE A 280 -3.72 9.24 -0.78
N GLY A 281 -3.40 8.18 -0.03
CA GLY A 281 -4.16 6.92 0.01
C GLY A 281 -5.54 7.07 0.67
N CYS A 282 -6.33 5.98 0.75
CA CYS A 282 -7.60 6.00 1.49
C CYS A 282 -7.34 6.02 3.01
N ILE A 283 -6.43 5.17 3.46
CA ILE A 283 -5.74 5.27 4.75
C ILE A 283 -4.26 5.50 4.42
N ASP A 284 -3.73 6.65 4.82
CA ASP A 284 -2.37 7.06 4.51
C ASP A 284 -1.64 7.46 5.78
N VAL A 285 -0.48 6.86 6.03
CA VAL A 285 0.43 7.28 7.09
C VAL A 285 1.69 7.84 6.43
N TYR A 286 1.77 9.17 6.51
CA TYR A 286 2.84 10.01 5.99
C TYR A 286 3.64 10.65 7.14
N GLY A 287 4.94 10.88 6.94
CA GLY A 287 5.84 11.34 8.01
C GLY A 287 6.32 10.19 8.90
N ASN A 288 7.03 10.50 9.99
CA ASN A 288 7.69 9.52 10.88
C ASN A 288 6.71 8.66 11.71
N GLY A 289 5.72 8.04 11.07
CA GLY A 289 4.74 7.18 11.74
C GLY A 289 5.37 6.04 12.52
N GLU A 290 4.75 5.66 13.64
CA GLU A 290 5.18 4.51 14.42
C GLU A 290 4.65 3.22 13.79
N ASN A 291 3.34 3.13 13.62
CA ASN A 291 2.68 1.91 13.16
C ASN A 291 1.41 2.21 12.36
N LEU A 292 1.18 1.39 11.32
CA LEU A 292 -0.12 1.18 10.71
C LEU A 292 -0.48 -0.30 10.80
N PHE A 293 -1.43 -0.63 11.67
CA PHE A 293 -1.96 -1.97 11.85
C PHE A 293 -3.40 -2.05 11.34
N VAL A 294 -3.70 -3.05 10.52
CA VAL A 294 -5.03 -3.30 9.95
C VAL A 294 -5.37 -4.79 10.03
N GLU A 295 -6.46 -5.13 10.73
CA GLU A 295 -6.91 -6.51 10.90
C GLU A 295 -7.66 -7.07 9.68
N ASP A 296 -8.77 -6.43 9.26
CA ASP A 296 -9.56 -6.78 8.07
C ASP A 296 -9.98 -5.48 7.36
N VAL A 297 -9.60 -5.32 6.09
CA VAL A 297 -10.02 -4.20 5.25
C VAL A 297 -10.79 -4.65 4.02
N ARG A 298 -11.91 -3.99 3.75
CA ARG A 298 -12.69 -4.14 2.52
C ARG A 298 -12.73 -2.80 1.79
N ALA A 299 -12.10 -2.73 0.61
CA ALA A 299 -12.10 -1.54 -0.22
C ALA A 299 -12.81 -1.81 -1.54
N ILE A 300 -13.80 -0.98 -1.88
CA ILE A 300 -14.62 -1.14 -3.08
C ILE A 300 -14.70 0.19 -3.82
N ASP A 301 -14.44 0.16 -5.12
CA ASP A 301 -14.49 1.32 -6.01
C ASP A 301 -13.63 2.50 -5.54
N CYS A 302 -12.53 2.23 -4.81
CA CYS A 302 -11.67 3.30 -4.33
C CYS A 302 -10.85 3.92 -5.47
N TYR A 303 -10.86 5.24 -5.53
CA TYR A 303 -10.18 6.03 -6.56
C TYR A 303 -8.70 6.27 -6.25
N SER A 304 -8.20 5.78 -5.11
CA SER A 304 -6.78 5.76 -4.73
C SER A 304 -6.44 4.42 -4.07
N ILE A 305 -5.18 4.26 -3.69
CA ILE A 305 -4.65 3.07 -3.02
C ILE A 305 -5.33 2.92 -1.65
N PRO A 306 -5.96 1.77 -1.35
CA PRO A 306 -6.64 1.53 -0.07
C PRO A 306 -5.75 1.75 1.15
N LEU A 307 -4.57 1.10 1.19
CA LEU A 307 -3.62 1.21 2.30
C LEU A 307 -2.28 1.75 1.81
N ARG A 308 -1.83 2.83 2.44
CA ARG A 308 -0.55 3.45 2.10
C ARG A 308 0.27 3.74 3.34
N GLY A 309 1.53 3.29 3.30
CA GLY A 309 2.55 3.60 4.29
C GLY A 309 3.73 4.27 3.59
N LYS A 310 4.18 5.40 4.11
CA LYS A 310 5.37 6.08 3.59
C LYS A 310 6.58 5.77 4.44
N SER A 311 7.74 5.68 3.82
CA SER A 311 8.93 4.96 4.33
C SER A 311 9.48 5.34 5.71
N SER A 312 9.10 6.51 6.22
CA SER A 312 9.38 6.94 7.58
C SER A 312 8.48 6.26 8.64
N LEU A 313 7.49 5.48 8.21
CA LEU A 313 6.75 4.52 9.01
C LEU A 313 7.67 3.40 9.49
N LYS A 314 7.65 3.07 10.78
CA LYS A 314 8.48 1.97 11.32
C LYS A 314 7.86 0.59 11.12
N GLU A 315 6.55 0.46 11.30
CA GLU A 315 5.86 -0.83 11.16
C GLU A 315 4.59 -0.71 10.32
N PHE A 316 4.43 -1.64 9.38
CA PHE A 316 3.20 -1.82 8.62
C PHE A 316 2.73 -3.27 8.72
N THR A 317 1.49 -3.45 9.19
CA THR A 317 0.85 -4.76 9.25
C THR A 317 -0.55 -4.71 8.66
N ALA A 318 -0.83 -5.57 7.68
CA ALA A 318 -2.19 -5.80 7.17
C ALA A 318 -2.48 -7.30 7.19
N LEU A 319 -3.33 -7.78 8.10
CA LEU A 319 -3.56 -9.22 8.29
C LEU A 319 -4.46 -9.81 7.20
N LYS A 320 -5.55 -9.11 6.84
CA LYS A 320 -6.51 -9.54 5.83
C LYS A 320 -7.03 -8.36 5.00
N GLY A 321 -7.31 -8.60 3.72
CA GLY A 321 -7.85 -7.57 2.85
C GLY A 321 -8.62 -8.10 1.65
N ARG A 322 -9.66 -7.37 1.25
CA ARG A 322 -10.39 -7.58 0.00
C ARG A 322 -10.54 -6.26 -0.75
N PHE A 323 -9.95 -6.15 -1.93
CA PHE A 323 -10.00 -4.95 -2.76
C PHE A 323 -10.71 -5.23 -4.08
N GLU A 324 -11.68 -4.39 -4.45
CA GLU A 324 -12.47 -4.55 -5.67
C GLU A 324 -12.49 -3.24 -6.44
N ASN A 325 -12.14 -3.29 -7.72
CA ASN A 325 -12.19 -2.15 -8.63
C ASN A 325 -11.45 -0.90 -8.07
N CYS A 326 -10.24 -1.12 -7.51
CA CYS A 326 -9.42 -0.07 -6.91
C CYS A 326 -8.21 0.26 -7.80
N VAL A 327 -7.66 1.47 -7.64
CA VAL A 327 -6.45 1.95 -8.35
C VAL A 327 -5.15 1.23 -7.92
N GLY A 328 -5.24 0.27 -7.00
CA GLY A 328 -4.17 -0.57 -6.49
C GLY A 328 -4.64 -1.36 -5.26
N GLY A 329 -3.71 -1.77 -4.41
CA GLY A 329 -4.03 -2.41 -3.13
C GLY A 329 -3.27 -1.82 -1.94
N ILE A 330 -2.01 -2.20 -1.81
CA ILE A 330 -1.11 -1.77 -0.73
C ILE A 330 0.13 -1.13 -1.35
N ASN A 331 0.49 0.06 -0.88
CA ASN A 331 1.71 0.75 -1.29
C ASN A 331 2.53 1.17 -0.08
N ILE A 332 3.72 0.58 0.03
CA ILE A 332 4.79 1.01 0.94
C ILE A 332 5.90 1.60 0.08
N SER A 333 6.10 2.90 0.18
CA SER A 333 7.02 3.61 -0.72
C SER A 333 7.83 4.70 -0.02
N PRO A 334 8.93 5.16 -0.63
CA PRO A 334 9.73 6.25 -0.10
C PRO A 334 8.95 7.53 0.18
N SER A 335 9.41 8.25 1.19
CA SER A 335 9.02 9.61 1.55
C SER A 335 10.20 10.57 1.34
N SER A 336 9.92 11.83 1.05
CA SER A 336 10.92 12.90 1.06
C SER A 336 11.44 13.25 2.46
N THR A 337 10.90 12.63 3.51
CA THR A 337 11.13 12.98 4.92
C THR A 337 12.23 12.16 5.62
N GLY A 338 12.77 11.12 5.00
CA GLY A 338 13.86 10.34 5.60
C GLY A 338 14.01 8.93 5.03
N PRO A 339 15.09 8.21 5.42
CA PRO A 339 15.40 6.88 4.93
C PRO A 339 14.34 5.86 5.36
N VAL A 340 14.23 4.77 4.58
CA VAL A 340 13.23 3.72 4.82
C VAL A 340 13.65 2.83 5.98
N ARG A 341 12.79 2.66 6.99
CA ARG A 341 12.99 1.70 8.10
C ARG A 341 11.74 0.86 8.41
N CYS A 342 10.82 0.78 7.46
CA CYS A 342 9.56 0.09 7.66
C CYS A 342 9.75 -1.43 7.66
N THR A 343 9.33 -2.12 8.71
CA THR A 343 9.11 -3.57 8.68
C THR A 343 7.70 -3.85 8.18
N VAL A 344 7.58 -4.68 7.15
CA VAL A 344 6.31 -4.93 6.45
C VAL A 344 5.83 -6.36 6.65
N SER A 345 4.60 -6.52 7.12
CA SER A 345 3.91 -7.80 7.23
C SER A 345 2.54 -7.75 6.55
N ILE A 346 2.36 -8.54 5.50
CA ILE A 346 1.13 -8.62 4.72
C ILE A 346 0.63 -10.07 4.79
N GLY A 347 -0.54 -10.27 5.39
CA GLY A 347 -1.23 -11.55 5.48
C GLY A 347 -1.98 -11.89 4.19
N GLN A 348 -3.28 -12.14 4.31
CA GLN A 348 -4.11 -12.68 3.22
C GLN A 348 -4.86 -11.58 2.47
N ILE A 349 -4.39 -11.24 1.28
CA ILE A 349 -5.00 -10.22 0.42
C ILE A 349 -5.70 -10.87 -0.78
N ARG A 350 -6.93 -10.47 -1.05
CA ARG A 350 -7.66 -10.82 -2.27
C ARG A 350 -8.01 -9.58 -3.07
N THR A 351 -7.77 -9.60 -4.38
CA THR A 351 -8.14 -8.50 -5.27
C THR A 351 -8.92 -8.96 -6.49
N ILE A 352 -9.84 -8.10 -6.93
CA ILE A 352 -10.68 -8.30 -8.11
C ILE A 352 -10.69 -7.00 -8.90
N ASP A 353 -10.33 -7.06 -10.18
CA ASP A 353 -10.38 -5.91 -11.11
C ASP A 353 -9.58 -4.67 -10.64
N CYS A 354 -8.57 -4.86 -9.80
CA CYS A 354 -7.68 -3.79 -9.36
C CYS A 354 -6.56 -3.53 -10.38
N ASN A 355 -6.07 -2.30 -10.42
CA ASN A 355 -4.88 -1.96 -11.21
C ASN A 355 -3.61 -2.53 -10.56
N ILE A 356 -2.61 -2.86 -11.39
CA ILE A 356 -1.26 -3.19 -10.89
C ILE A 356 -0.43 -1.91 -10.61
N PRO A 357 0.49 -1.93 -9.62
CA PRO A 357 0.75 -3.03 -8.68
C PRO A 357 -0.35 -3.17 -7.61
N VAL A 358 -0.66 -4.42 -7.27
CA VAL A 358 -1.60 -4.73 -6.16
C VAL A 358 -0.87 -4.60 -4.83
N ILE A 359 0.34 -5.14 -4.75
CA ILE A 359 1.25 -4.96 -3.62
C ILE A 359 2.52 -4.31 -4.13
N GLU A 360 2.88 -3.17 -3.57
CA GLU A 360 4.15 -2.50 -3.82
C GLU A 360 4.88 -2.25 -2.49
N VAL A 361 6.12 -2.73 -2.40
CA VAL A 361 7.04 -2.43 -1.28
C VAL A 361 8.37 -2.00 -1.87
N THR A 362 8.71 -0.73 -1.67
CA THR A 362 9.87 -0.09 -2.30
C THR A 362 10.68 0.73 -1.30
N GLY A 363 11.98 0.44 -1.18
CA GLY A 363 12.99 1.31 -0.57
C GLY A 363 13.50 2.37 -1.55
N SER A 364 14.15 3.44 -1.05
CA SER A 364 14.61 4.56 -1.89
C SER A 364 15.79 4.19 -2.77
N THR A 365 16.79 3.55 -2.15
CA THR A 365 18.03 3.10 -2.78
C THR A 365 18.47 1.79 -2.12
N PRO A 366 19.43 1.03 -2.68
CA PRO A 366 20.00 -0.12 -2.00
C PRO A 366 20.63 0.17 -0.63
N ALA A 367 21.03 1.43 -0.35
CA ALA A 367 21.54 1.87 0.95
C ALA A 367 20.44 2.35 1.91
N GLU A 368 19.24 2.58 1.40
CA GLU A 368 18.03 2.99 2.14
C GLU A 368 16.93 1.96 1.89
N SER A 369 17.28 0.70 2.20
CA SER A 369 16.45 -0.47 1.98
C SER A 369 15.36 -0.62 3.04
N VAL A 370 14.26 -1.26 2.65
CA VAL A 370 13.30 -1.83 3.60
C VAL A 370 13.99 -3.00 4.32
N PRO A 371 14.08 -3.01 5.67
CA PRO A 371 14.78 -4.09 6.38
C PRO A 371 14.14 -5.47 6.15
N MET A 372 12.81 -5.54 6.19
CA MET A 372 12.09 -6.80 6.02
C MET A 372 10.72 -6.60 5.41
N ALA A 373 10.36 -7.47 4.47
CA ALA A 373 9.01 -7.57 3.91
C ALA A 373 8.57 -9.03 3.78
N THR A 374 7.48 -9.37 4.47
CA THR A 374 6.86 -10.71 4.41
C THR A 374 5.46 -10.59 3.82
N ILE A 375 5.20 -11.39 2.78
CA ILE A 375 3.89 -11.50 2.12
C ILE A 375 3.46 -12.98 2.22
N GLU A 376 2.46 -13.24 3.06
CA GLU A 376 1.89 -14.58 3.26
C GLU A 376 1.14 -15.03 2.00
N SER A 377 0.12 -14.28 1.58
CA SER A 377 -0.71 -14.66 0.44
C SER A 377 -1.35 -13.46 -0.25
N VAL A 378 -1.26 -13.42 -1.58
CA VAL A 378 -2.01 -12.49 -2.41
C VAL A 378 -2.71 -13.25 -3.53
N HIS A 379 -4.03 -13.11 -3.64
CA HIS A 379 -4.81 -13.72 -4.71
C HIS A 379 -5.45 -12.62 -5.55
N CYS A 380 -4.96 -12.49 -6.78
CA CYS A 380 -5.37 -11.45 -7.71
C CYS A 380 -6.14 -12.06 -8.89
N THR A 381 -7.39 -11.61 -9.05
CA THR A 381 -8.26 -11.97 -10.18
C THR A 381 -8.42 -10.77 -11.10
N ASN A 382 -8.11 -10.96 -12.39
CA ASN A 382 -8.28 -9.96 -13.47
C ASN A 382 -7.61 -8.60 -13.16
N SER A 383 -6.32 -8.59 -12.84
CA SER A 383 -5.63 -7.29 -12.73
C SER A 383 -5.55 -6.58 -14.06
N LYS A 384 -5.73 -5.26 -14.02
CA LYS A 384 -5.68 -4.39 -15.19
C LYS A 384 -4.35 -3.63 -15.21
N GLY A 385 -3.80 -3.48 -16.40
CA GLY A 385 -2.77 -2.51 -16.70
C GLY A 385 -3.34 -1.11 -16.51
N GLN A 386 -2.47 -0.12 -16.32
CA GLN A 386 -2.90 1.26 -16.17
C GLN A 386 -3.31 1.82 -17.55
N ASP A 387 -4.61 1.98 -17.79
CA ASP A 387 -5.22 2.39 -19.08
C ASP A 387 -4.79 3.79 -19.60
N ASN A 388 -4.00 4.58 -18.86
CA ASN A 388 -3.55 5.92 -19.28
C ASN A 388 -2.02 5.98 -19.51
N GLN A 389 -1.61 5.47 -20.67
CA GLN A 389 -0.25 5.65 -21.21
C GLN A 389 -0.09 6.99 -21.94
N ALA A 390 0.26 8.06 -21.21
CA ALA A 390 0.88 9.21 -21.88
C ALA A 390 2.19 9.70 -21.25
N ASN A 391 2.44 9.58 -19.93
CA ASN A 391 3.61 10.26 -19.35
C ASN A 391 4.23 9.62 -18.09
N VAL A 392 4.09 8.31 -17.87
CA VAL A 392 4.87 7.62 -16.82
C VAL A 392 6.01 6.83 -17.47
N GLY A 393 7.24 7.32 -17.35
CA GLY A 393 8.46 6.63 -17.77
C GLY A 393 8.79 5.41 -16.92
N VAL A 394 7.87 4.44 -16.79
CA VAL A 394 8.08 3.21 -16.02
C VAL A 394 7.46 2.03 -16.77
N ASN A 395 8.19 1.53 -17.76
CA ASN A 395 8.23 0.09 -17.99
C ASN A 395 8.56 -0.57 -16.64
N LEU A 396 7.99 -1.74 -16.29
CA LEU A 396 8.30 -2.61 -15.14
C LEU A 396 7.37 -2.56 -13.89
N THR A 397 6.08 -2.92 -14.01
CA THR A 397 5.20 -3.18 -12.86
C THR A 397 4.56 -4.57 -12.89
N GLY A 398 4.48 -5.24 -11.73
CA GLY A 398 3.82 -6.54 -11.60
C GLY A 398 2.73 -6.54 -10.53
N VAL A 399 1.95 -7.62 -10.42
CA VAL A 399 0.95 -7.78 -9.33
C VAL A 399 1.60 -7.57 -7.97
N VAL A 400 2.78 -8.17 -7.79
CA VAL A 400 3.67 -7.92 -6.66
C VAL A 400 4.92 -7.21 -7.17
N ARG A 401 5.19 -6.01 -6.65
CA ARG A 401 6.39 -5.22 -6.97
C ARG A 401 7.22 -4.99 -5.71
N LEU A 402 8.47 -5.43 -5.74
CA LEU A 402 9.37 -5.39 -4.60
C LEU A 402 10.71 -4.80 -5.03
N ARG A 403 11.20 -3.80 -4.29
CA ARG A 403 12.44 -3.12 -4.64
C ARG A 403 13.21 -2.62 -3.43
N ASN A 404 14.55 -2.77 -3.46
CA ASN A 404 15.46 -2.27 -2.42
C ASN A 404 15.06 -2.78 -1.03
N ILE A 405 15.13 -4.10 -0.84
CA ILE A 405 14.73 -4.78 0.41
C ILE A 405 15.91 -5.64 0.88
N GLU A 406 16.18 -5.71 2.17
CA GLU A 406 17.22 -6.60 2.70
C GLU A 406 16.72 -8.03 2.68
N VAL A 407 15.69 -8.33 3.47
CA VAL A 407 15.08 -9.67 3.56
C VAL A 407 13.65 -9.66 3.05
N CYS A 408 13.34 -10.49 2.06
CA CYS A 408 12.01 -10.57 1.50
C CYS A 408 11.52 -12.01 1.31
N THR A 409 10.32 -12.30 1.82
CA THR A 409 9.62 -13.57 1.60
C THR A 409 8.25 -13.33 0.96
N VAL A 410 7.99 -14.04 -0.13
CA VAL A 410 6.69 -14.12 -0.81
C VAL A 410 6.27 -15.60 -0.85
N GLU A 411 5.25 -16.01 -0.10
CA GLU A 411 4.92 -17.44 0.01
C GLU A 411 3.79 -17.91 -0.92
N ALA A 412 2.72 -17.14 -1.14
CA ALA A 412 1.57 -17.59 -1.92
C ALA A 412 1.00 -16.47 -2.79
N ALA A 413 1.79 -16.03 -3.77
CA ALA A 413 1.33 -15.07 -4.77
C ALA A 413 0.60 -15.80 -5.92
N TYR A 414 -0.70 -15.57 -6.03
CA TYR A 414 -1.58 -16.11 -7.04
C TYR A 414 -2.11 -15.00 -7.95
N SER A 415 -1.92 -15.15 -9.25
CA SER A 415 -2.48 -14.24 -10.25
C SER A 415 -3.06 -15.05 -11.41
N ASP A 416 -4.35 -14.83 -11.71
CA ASP A 416 -5.01 -15.46 -12.86
C ASP A 416 -4.82 -14.66 -14.16
N LYS A 417 -4.41 -13.40 -14.04
CA LYS A 417 -4.08 -12.48 -15.15
C LYS A 417 -3.29 -11.29 -14.63
N SER A 418 -2.23 -10.92 -15.36
CA SER A 418 -1.51 -9.67 -15.20
C SER A 418 -1.09 -9.08 -16.53
N ASP A 419 -1.31 -7.79 -16.75
CA ASP A 419 -1.03 -7.19 -18.06
C ASP A 419 0.48 -7.03 -18.37
N GLU A 420 1.36 -7.07 -17.36
CA GLU A 420 2.82 -7.02 -17.56
C GLU A 420 3.55 -8.16 -16.83
N TYR A 421 3.85 -8.01 -15.53
CA TYR A 421 4.52 -9.03 -14.72
C TYR A 421 3.62 -9.66 -13.65
N GLY A 422 3.85 -10.93 -13.33
CA GLY A 422 3.25 -11.54 -12.14
C GLY A 422 3.93 -11.01 -10.87
N ILE A 423 5.21 -11.34 -10.70
CA ILE A 423 6.06 -10.87 -9.61
C ILE A 423 7.29 -10.18 -10.19
N SER A 424 7.60 -8.97 -9.71
CA SER A 424 8.80 -8.22 -10.06
C SER A 424 9.61 -7.86 -8.82
N CYS A 425 10.84 -8.36 -8.74
CA CYS A 425 11.77 -8.11 -7.65
C CYS A 425 13.06 -7.45 -8.17
N THR A 426 13.47 -6.37 -7.52
CA THR A 426 14.67 -5.62 -7.89
C THR A 426 15.53 -5.30 -6.66
N SER A 427 16.83 -5.59 -6.70
CA SER A 427 17.78 -5.19 -5.65
C SER A 427 17.36 -5.65 -4.25
N ILE A 428 17.24 -6.97 -4.09
CA ILE A 428 16.92 -7.62 -2.80
C ILE A 428 18.12 -8.45 -2.33
N GLN A 429 18.50 -8.40 -1.04
CA GLN A 429 19.68 -9.12 -0.55
C GLN A 429 19.45 -10.60 -0.23
N ASP A 430 18.29 -10.94 0.31
CA ASP A 430 17.83 -12.30 0.57
C ASP A 430 16.37 -12.41 0.11
N LEU A 431 16.14 -13.12 -1.00
CA LEU A 431 14.84 -13.24 -1.64
C LEU A 431 14.37 -14.70 -1.65
N THR A 432 13.25 -14.95 -0.97
CA THR A 432 12.51 -16.21 -1.09
C THR A 432 11.14 -15.97 -1.76
N ILE A 433 10.92 -16.62 -2.90
CA ILE A 433 9.61 -16.77 -3.53
C ILE A 433 9.22 -18.24 -3.44
N ALA A 434 8.21 -18.56 -2.64
CA ALA A 434 7.65 -19.90 -2.53
C ALA A 434 6.24 -19.93 -3.12
N LYS A 435 5.77 -21.15 -3.46
CA LYS A 435 4.40 -21.54 -3.88
C LYS A 435 3.63 -20.56 -4.78
N ALA A 436 4.31 -19.71 -5.56
CA ALA A 436 3.67 -18.75 -6.44
C ALA A 436 2.94 -19.49 -7.58
N ARG A 437 1.78 -19.00 -7.99
CA ARG A 437 1.05 -19.50 -9.17
C ARG A 437 0.61 -18.32 -10.02
N ILE A 438 1.22 -18.20 -11.19
CA ILE A 438 1.08 -17.04 -12.04
C ILE A 438 0.57 -17.50 -13.40
N LYS A 439 -0.54 -16.93 -13.86
CA LYS A 439 -1.20 -17.28 -15.12
C LYS A 439 -1.49 -16.05 -15.96
N ASN A 440 -1.50 -16.22 -17.28
CA ASN A 440 -1.95 -15.22 -18.25
C ASN A 440 -1.24 -13.87 -18.05
N CYS A 441 0.09 -13.88 -18.06
CA CYS A 441 0.89 -12.66 -17.93
C CYS A 441 1.23 -12.08 -19.29
N GLY A 442 1.14 -10.76 -19.45
CA GLY A 442 1.49 -10.09 -20.69
C GLY A 442 2.97 -10.23 -21.06
N ARG A 443 3.89 -10.31 -20.07
CA ARG A 443 5.33 -10.38 -20.31
C ARG A 443 6.02 -11.51 -19.54
N ILE A 444 6.38 -11.35 -18.26
CA ILE A 444 7.14 -12.35 -17.50
C ILE A 444 6.36 -12.78 -16.26
N GLY A 445 6.33 -14.09 -15.98
CA GLY A 445 5.66 -14.58 -14.77
C GLY A 445 6.38 -14.13 -13.49
N VAL A 446 7.65 -14.47 -13.36
CA VAL A 446 8.52 -14.05 -12.25
C VAL A 446 9.79 -13.40 -12.79
N HIS A 447 9.96 -12.10 -12.51
CA HIS A 447 11.12 -11.31 -12.93
C HIS A 447 11.94 -10.89 -11.72
N VAL A 448 13.22 -11.27 -11.69
CA VAL A 448 14.16 -10.96 -10.60
C VAL A 448 15.41 -10.31 -11.19
N THR A 449 15.79 -9.13 -10.70
CA THR A 449 16.97 -8.42 -11.19
C THR A 449 17.79 -7.80 -10.07
N GLY A 450 19.12 -7.88 -10.17
CA GLY A 450 20.04 -7.25 -9.22
C GLY A 450 19.93 -7.77 -7.78
N CYS A 451 19.37 -8.96 -7.57
CA CYS A 451 19.20 -9.55 -6.24
C CYS A 451 20.41 -10.42 -5.85
N THR A 452 20.66 -10.54 -4.56
CA THR A 452 21.60 -11.48 -3.94
C THR A 452 20.79 -12.62 -3.32
N ASP A 453 21.38 -13.81 -3.22
CA ASP A 453 20.82 -14.99 -2.53
C ASP A 453 19.31 -15.22 -2.76
N VAL A 454 19.01 -15.90 -3.86
CA VAL A 454 17.64 -16.02 -4.40
C VAL A 454 17.16 -17.46 -4.34
N ASN A 455 15.97 -17.71 -3.79
CA ASN A 455 15.31 -19.00 -3.79
C ASN A 455 13.90 -18.90 -4.39
N ILE A 456 13.62 -19.68 -5.45
CA ILE A 456 12.35 -19.65 -6.17
C ILE A 456 11.73 -21.04 -6.27
N THR A 457 10.46 -21.12 -5.91
CA THR A 457 9.51 -22.20 -6.23
C THR A 457 8.22 -21.56 -6.76
N ALA A 458 7.95 -21.72 -8.06
CA ALA A 458 6.80 -21.09 -8.72
C ALA A 458 6.22 -21.96 -9.84
N ASN A 459 4.90 -21.89 -10.01
CA ASN A 459 4.19 -22.40 -11.18
C ASN A 459 3.77 -21.23 -12.05
N VAL A 460 4.21 -21.22 -13.31
CA VAL A 460 3.97 -20.14 -14.26
C VAL A 460 3.37 -20.71 -15.54
N GLU A 461 2.25 -20.15 -15.99
CA GLU A 461 1.52 -20.63 -17.16
C GLU A 461 1.06 -19.48 -18.06
N ALA A 462 1.11 -19.68 -19.39
CA ALA A 462 0.52 -18.77 -20.37
C ALA A 462 1.08 -17.33 -20.26
N CYS A 463 2.40 -17.16 -20.37
CA CYS A 463 3.04 -15.84 -20.35
C CYS A 463 3.49 -15.42 -21.76
N GLY A 464 3.32 -14.14 -22.10
CA GLY A 464 3.75 -13.56 -23.39
C GLY A 464 5.26 -13.44 -23.59
N GLY A 465 6.04 -13.80 -22.56
CA GLY A 465 7.51 -13.81 -22.51
C GLY A 465 7.98 -14.99 -21.64
N GLU A 466 9.10 -14.83 -20.95
CA GLU A 466 9.67 -15.93 -20.16
C GLU A 466 8.80 -16.30 -18.95
N GLY A 467 8.83 -17.57 -18.55
CA GLY A 467 8.17 -18.00 -17.31
C GLY A 467 8.85 -17.40 -16.08
N ILE A 468 10.14 -17.69 -15.91
CA ILE A 468 10.98 -17.15 -14.84
C ILE A 468 12.22 -16.51 -15.48
N ASN A 469 12.50 -15.25 -15.15
CA ASN A 469 13.62 -14.48 -15.68
C ASN A 469 14.45 -13.90 -14.53
N LEU A 470 15.75 -14.22 -14.51
CA LEU A 470 16.71 -13.68 -13.58
C LEU A 470 17.85 -13.00 -14.33
N SER A 471 18.20 -11.79 -13.90
CA SER A 471 19.29 -11.00 -14.49
C SER A 471 20.13 -10.32 -13.42
N SER A 472 21.43 -10.17 -13.65
CA SER A 472 22.33 -9.40 -12.77
C SER A 472 22.32 -9.82 -11.29
N CYS A 473 21.90 -11.05 -10.98
CA CYS A 473 21.89 -11.56 -9.61
C CYS A 473 23.29 -12.02 -9.19
N THR A 474 23.59 -11.91 -7.89
CA THR A 474 24.84 -12.33 -7.26
C THR A 474 24.57 -13.39 -6.19
N GLY A 475 25.62 -13.88 -5.52
CA GLY A 475 25.47 -14.89 -4.46
C GLY A 475 25.01 -16.24 -4.99
N LYS A 476 24.16 -16.94 -4.22
CA LYS A 476 23.62 -18.25 -4.56
C LYS A 476 22.20 -18.14 -5.08
N VAL A 477 21.95 -18.66 -6.27
CA VAL A 477 20.62 -18.68 -6.88
C VAL A 477 20.11 -20.12 -6.92
N ARG A 478 18.94 -20.38 -6.35
CA ARG A 478 18.26 -21.67 -6.39
C ARG A 478 16.88 -21.52 -7.02
N ILE A 479 16.64 -22.29 -8.08
CA ILE A 479 15.34 -22.39 -8.76
C ILE A 479 14.96 -23.86 -8.73
N SER A 480 13.96 -24.20 -7.91
CA SER A 480 13.64 -25.60 -7.69
C SER A 480 12.15 -25.89 -7.68
N ARG A 481 11.78 -27.06 -8.19
CA ARG A 481 10.38 -27.53 -8.23
C ARG A 481 9.44 -26.52 -8.88
N CYS A 482 9.95 -25.74 -9.84
CA CYS A 482 9.16 -24.82 -10.62
C CYS A 482 8.51 -25.54 -11.80
N VAL A 483 7.30 -25.12 -12.16
CA VAL A 483 6.62 -25.58 -13.38
C VAL A 483 6.40 -24.39 -14.28
N THR A 484 6.92 -24.43 -15.50
CA THR A 484 6.65 -23.39 -16.52
C THR A 484 6.00 -24.04 -17.75
N LYS A 485 4.92 -23.45 -18.23
CA LYS A 485 4.12 -23.99 -19.33
C LYS A 485 3.59 -22.89 -20.23
N ASN A 486 3.54 -23.10 -21.54
CA ASN A 486 2.94 -22.16 -22.48
C ASN A 486 3.56 -20.76 -22.36
N THR A 487 4.89 -20.69 -22.40
CA THR A 487 5.65 -19.43 -22.31
C THR A 487 6.29 -19.10 -23.65
N VAL A 488 6.84 -17.90 -23.80
CA VAL A 488 7.55 -17.45 -25.00
C VAL A 488 9.05 -17.35 -24.72
N ASN A 489 9.87 -17.76 -25.69
CA ASN A 489 11.34 -17.77 -25.64
C ASN A 489 11.95 -18.75 -24.63
N TYR A 490 11.69 -18.57 -23.33
CA TYR A 490 12.22 -19.42 -22.27
C TYR A 490 11.16 -19.88 -21.26
N GLY A 491 11.34 -21.09 -20.74
CA GLY A 491 10.67 -21.53 -19.50
C GLY A 491 11.33 -20.85 -18.32
N ILE A 492 12.64 -21.08 -18.16
CA ILE A 492 13.47 -20.45 -17.13
C ILE A 492 14.72 -19.86 -17.77
N PHE A 493 14.93 -18.57 -17.58
CA PHE A 493 16.08 -17.81 -18.08
C PHE A 493 16.85 -17.19 -16.92
N ALA A 494 17.95 -17.82 -16.50
CA ALA A 494 18.84 -17.31 -15.45
C ALA A 494 20.14 -16.78 -16.07
N ASN A 495 20.15 -15.50 -16.46
CA ASN A 495 21.32 -14.81 -17.00
C ASN A 495 22.03 -13.99 -15.93
N THR A 496 22.72 -14.70 -15.04
CA THR A 496 23.29 -14.16 -13.81
C THR A 496 24.79 -14.45 -13.77
N ALA A 497 25.53 -14.02 -14.80
CA ALA A 497 26.97 -14.26 -14.90
C ALA A 497 27.77 -13.88 -13.62
N PRO A 498 27.40 -12.84 -12.85
CA PRO A 498 28.04 -12.52 -11.56
C PRO A 498 27.68 -13.45 -10.39
N ALA A 499 26.71 -14.35 -10.53
CA ALA A 499 26.32 -15.27 -9.45
C ALA A 499 27.45 -16.27 -9.15
N GLN A 500 27.66 -16.55 -7.87
CA GLN A 500 28.60 -17.57 -7.41
C GLN A 500 28.16 -18.95 -7.88
N GLU A 501 26.85 -19.21 -7.80
CA GLU A 501 26.27 -20.49 -8.17
C GLU A 501 24.81 -20.32 -8.61
N VAL A 502 24.42 -21.04 -9.65
CA VAL A 502 23.01 -21.29 -9.99
C VAL A 502 22.71 -22.78 -9.86
N VAL A 503 21.69 -23.09 -9.05
CA VAL A 503 21.16 -24.44 -8.82
C VAL A 503 19.76 -24.57 -9.40
N MET A 504 19.60 -25.39 -10.45
CA MET A 504 18.30 -25.72 -11.05
C MET A 504 17.94 -27.17 -10.78
N VAL A 505 16.94 -27.44 -9.94
CA VAL A 505 16.61 -28.79 -9.49
C VAL A 505 15.12 -29.10 -9.59
N ASP A 506 14.79 -30.24 -10.18
CA ASP A 506 13.41 -30.77 -10.27
C ASP A 506 12.39 -29.81 -10.91
N ASN A 507 12.84 -28.97 -11.85
CA ASN A 507 11.94 -28.07 -12.57
C ASN A 507 11.32 -28.78 -13.78
N THR A 508 10.09 -28.41 -14.12
CA THR A 508 9.39 -28.87 -15.33
C THR A 508 9.15 -27.70 -16.26
N VAL A 509 9.56 -27.82 -17.53
CA VAL A 509 9.29 -26.81 -18.56
C VAL A 509 8.64 -27.47 -19.78
N SER A 510 7.61 -26.88 -20.36
CA SER A 510 6.90 -27.47 -21.50
C SER A 510 6.17 -26.43 -22.35
N GLU A 511 5.87 -26.77 -23.60
CA GLU A 511 5.05 -25.95 -24.50
C GLU A 511 5.60 -24.52 -24.65
N ILE A 512 6.84 -24.36 -25.11
CA ILE A 512 7.47 -23.03 -25.25
C ILE A 512 7.41 -22.60 -26.71
N SER A 513 6.95 -21.38 -26.98
CA SER A 513 6.86 -20.82 -28.32
C SER A 513 8.01 -19.83 -28.62
N GLY A 514 8.05 -19.28 -29.83
CA GLY A 514 9.14 -18.40 -30.28
C GLY A 514 10.43 -19.20 -30.48
N ILE A 515 11.51 -18.82 -29.79
CA ILE A 515 12.80 -19.55 -29.92
C ILE A 515 12.75 -20.93 -29.25
N SER A 516 11.71 -21.23 -28.46
CA SER A 516 11.43 -22.56 -27.91
C SER A 516 12.59 -23.14 -27.07
N ARG A 517 13.21 -22.29 -26.23
CA ARG A 517 14.32 -22.66 -25.36
C ARG A 517 13.78 -23.05 -23.98
N GLY A 518 14.19 -24.18 -23.42
CA GLY A 518 13.71 -24.68 -22.13
C GLY A 518 14.30 -23.89 -20.97
N LEU A 519 15.52 -24.27 -20.61
CA LEU A 519 16.25 -23.74 -19.48
C LEU A 519 17.53 -23.04 -19.97
N TYR A 520 17.84 -21.88 -19.41
CA TYR A 520 19.12 -21.18 -19.63
C TYR A 520 19.76 -20.82 -18.31
N SER A 521 21.05 -21.11 -18.17
CA SER A 521 21.82 -20.76 -16.96
C SER A 521 23.20 -20.21 -17.31
N ALA A 522 23.51 -19.02 -16.80
CA ALA A 522 24.83 -18.41 -16.84
C ALA A 522 25.25 -17.94 -15.45
N ALA A 523 26.35 -18.50 -14.93
CA ALA A 523 26.94 -18.23 -13.63
C ALA A 523 28.37 -18.80 -13.57
N ALA A 524 29.13 -18.50 -12.50
CA ALA A 524 30.46 -19.07 -12.28
C ALA A 524 30.41 -20.61 -12.14
N LEU A 525 29.43 -21.12 -11.39
CA LEU A 525 29.13 -22.55 -11.26
C LEU A 525 27.65 -22.81 -11.54
N ASN A 526 27.37 -23.81 -12.38
CA ASN A 526 26.02 -24.27 -12.65
C ASN A 526 25.84 -25.72 -12.15
N ARG A 527 24.84 -25.96 -11.29
CA ARG A 527 24.43 -27.29 -10.81
C ARG A 527 23.00 -27.61 -11.24
N ILE A 528 22.82 -28.62 -12.08
CA ILE A 528 21.54 -28.87 -12.75
C ILE A 528 21.21 -30.36 -12.74
N HIS A 529 20.05 -30.71 -12.17
CA HIS A 529 19.68 -32.10 -11.89
C HIS A 529 18.17 -32.30 -11.79
N GLY A 530 17.68 -33.49 -12.19
CA GLY A 530 16.29 -33.92 -11.98
C GLY A 530 15.23 -33.16 -12.77
N ASN A 531 15.63 -32.33 -13.74
CA ASN A 531 14.69 -31.46 -14.45
C ASN A 531 14.04 -32.17 -15.65
N ILE A 532 12.80 -31.78 -15.94
CA ILE A 532 11.96 -32.33 -17.00
C ILE A 532 11.69 -31.26 -18.07
N VAL A 533 11.97 -31.58 -19.33
CA VAL A 533 11.61 -30.77 -20.50
C VAL A 533 10.59 -31.56 -21.31
N GLY A 534 9.37 -31.04 -21.37
CA GLY A 534 8.25 -31.63 -22.09
C GLY A 534 8.21 -31.29 -23.57
N THR A 535 7.13 -31.70 -24.23
CA THR A 535 6.88 -31.47 -25.66
C THR A 535 6.84 -29.98 -26.02
N GLY A 536 7.24 -29.66 -27.25
CA GLY A 536 7.22 -28.29 -27.77
C GLY A 536 8.47 -27.45 -27.44
N VAL A 537 9.48 -28.02 -26.77
CA VAL A 537 10.76 -27.35 -26.50
C VAL A 537 11.83 -27.89 -27.46
N THR A 538 12.37 -27.05 -28.34
CA THR A 538 13.36 -27.46 -29.35
C THR A 538 14.79 -27.36 -28.86
N THR A 539 15.04 -26.48 -27.89
CA THR A 539 16.36 -26.29 -27.28
C THR A 539 16.24 -26.49 -25.76
N PRO A 540 16.36 -27.72 -25.25
CA PRO A 540 15.94 -28.04 -23.88
C PRO A 540 16.78 -27.35 -22.79
N TYR A 541 18.09 -27.20 -23.01
CA TYR A 541 18.99 -26.51 -22.11
C TYR A 541 20.07 -25.73 -22.86
N LEU A 542 20.47 -24.57 -22.32
CA LEU A 542 21.57 -23.74 -22.76
C LEU A 542 22.39 -23.27 -21.55
N SER A 543 23.73 -23.29 -21.67
CA SER A 543 24.62 -22.67 -20.67
C SER A 543 25.68 -21.79 -21.30
N ALA A 544 26.01 -20.70 -20.61
CA ALA A 544 27.19 -19.89 -20.84
C ALA A 544 28.04 -19.90 -19.56
N GLY A 545 29.18 -20.61 -19.54
CA GLY A 545 30.03 -20.71 -18.36
C GLY A 545 31.18 -21.68 -18.53
N THR A 546 32.24 -21.51 -17.72
CA THR A 546 33.47 -22.31 -17.78
C THR A 546 33.46 -23.52 -16.84
N SER A 547 32.58 -23.57 -15.82
CA SER A 547 32.52 -24.68 -14.86
C SER A 547 31.09 -25.17 -14.58
N ARG A 548 30.91 -26.50 -14.50
CA ARG A 548 29.60 -27.15 -14.38
C ARG A 548 29.70 -28.49 -13.66
N ASN A 549 28.64 -28.82 -12.92
CA ASN A 549 28.35 -30.18 -12.47
C ASN A 549 26.94 -30.62 -12.89
N LEU A 550 26.86 -31.55 -13.85
CA LEU A 550 25.65 -32.34 -14.10
C LEU A 550 25.69 -33.64 -13.33
N SER A 551 24.55 -34.04 -12.78
CA SER A 551 24.27 -35.42 -12.39
C SER A 551 23.41 -36.12 -13.44
N SER A 552 23.41 -37.46 -13.43
CA SER A 552 22.38 -38.32 -14.05
C SER A 552 20.98 -37.79 -13.71
N GLU A 553 20.00 -37.91 -14.63
CA GLU A 553 18.54 -37.76 -14.41
C GLU A 553 17.82 -36.55 -15.07
N ASN A 554 18.46 -35.71 -15.89
CA ASN A 554 17.69 -34.75 -16.70
C ASN A 554 17.09 -35.44 -17.95
N SER A 555 15.83 -35.11 -18.29
CA SER A 555 15.09 -35.78 -19.38
C SER A 555 15.60 -35.53 -20.81
N TRP A 556 16.48 -34.56 -21.02
CA TRP A 556 16.94 -34.12 -22.34
C TRP A 556 18.42 -34.41 -22.60
N GLU A 557 19.06 -35.24 -21.79
CA GLU A 557 20.48 -35.54 -21.97
C GLU A 557 20.72 -36.37 -23.23
N PRO A 558 21.73 -36.06 -24.06
CA PRO A 558 22.79 -35.05 -23.87
C PRO A 558 22.36 -33.60 -24.18
N ALA A 559 23.08 -32.61 -23.62
CA ALA A 559 22.69 -31.20 -23.64
C ALA A 559 23.44 -30.33 -24.69
N ASP A 560 22.85 -29.19 -25.03
CA ASP A 560 23.42 -28.17 -25.94
C ASP A 560 24.00 -26.96 -25.17
N PHE A 561 25.11 -26.41 -25.67
CA PHE A 561 25.81 -25.26 -25.09
C PHE A 561 26.20 -24.24 -26.16
N TRP A 562 26.50 -23.02 -25.72
CA TRP A 562 27.09 -21.96 -26.54
C TRP A 562 28.42 -21.52 -25.94
N GLY A 563 29.49 -21.58 -26.72
CA GLY A 563 30.83 -21.26 -26.26
C GLY A 563 31.78 -20.93 -27.40
N SER A 564 33.08 -20.99 -27.13
CA SER A 564 34.10 -20.83 -28.17
C SER A 564 34.21 -22.09 -29.04
N GLY A 565 34.94 -21.99 -30.15
CA GLY A 565 35.35 -23.15 -30.93
C GLY A 565 36.39 -24.06 -30.26
N VAL A 566 36.65 -23.91 -28.94
CA VAL A 566 37.68 -24.64 -28.18
C VAL A 566 37.03 -25.57 -27.15
N ALA A 567 37.67 -26.72 -26.90
CA ALA A 567 37.19 -27.71 -25.94
C ALA A 567 37.25 -27.18 -24.50
N PRO A 568 36.21 -27.40 -23.67
CA PRO A 568 36.27 -27.08 -22.26
C PRO A 568 37.38 -27.85 -21.55
N THR A 569 38.06 -27.15 -20.66
CA THR A 569 39.10 -27.71 -19.77
C THR A 569 38.60 -27.90 -18.34
N LEU A 570 37.39 -27.46 -18.01
CA LEU A 570 36.78 -27.51 -16.68
C LEU A 570 35.31 -27.95 -16.75
N GLY A 571 34.82 -28.58 -15.68
CA GLY A 571 33.45 -29.07 -15.53
C GLY A 571 33.25 -30.54 -15.91
N THR A 572 32.11 -31.11 -15.52
CA THR A 572 31.73 -32.51 -15.75
C THR A 572 30.75 -32.62 -16.93
N TYR A 573 31.09 -33.43 -17.94
CA TYR A 573 30.32 -33.59 -19.19
C TYR A 573 29.96 -35.04 -19.48
N LYS A 574 28.87 -35.24 -20.22
CA LYS A 574 28.42 -36.56 -20.68
C LYS A 574 28.75 -36.75 -22.15
N ARG A 575 28.90 -38.00 -22.56
CA ARG A 575 29.04 -38.35 -23.97
C ARG A 575 27.82 -37.85 -24.74
N GLY A 576 28.04 -37.17 -25.85
CA GLY A 576 27.02 -36.57 -26.72
C GLY A 576 26.71 -35.10 -26.42
N ASP A 577 27.22 -34.52 -25.33
CA ASP A 577 27.09 -33.07 -25.04
C ASP A 577 27.70 -32.24 -26.18
N ARG A 578 27.05 -31.12 -26.59
CA ARG A 578 27.42 -30.33 -27.78
C ARG A 578 27.66 -28.85 -27.49
N ILE A 579 28.83 -28.32 -27.82
CA ILE A 579 29.16 -26.89 -27.70
C ILE A 579 29.14 -26.26 -29.08
N LYS A 580 28.16 -25.40 -29.32
CA LYS A 580 28.04 -24.63 -30.56
C LYS A 580 28.90 -23.36 -30.46
N ASN A 581 29.72 -23.11 -31.47
CA ASN A 581 30.58 -21.92 -31.51
C ASN A 581 29.71 -20.67 -31.70
N ILE A 582 29.82 -19.69 -30.80
CA ILE A 582 29.07 -18.42 -30.87
C ILE A 582 29.56 -17.47 -31.96
N THR A 583 30.80 -17.64 -32.43
CA THR A 583 31.40 -16.84 -33.50
C THR A 583 31.99 -17.77 -34.57
N PRO A 584 31.14 -18.50 -35.32
CA PRO A 584 31.61 -19.30 -36.43
C PRO A 584 32.09 -18.37 -37.55
N THR A 585 33.33 -18.53 -38.02
CA THR A 585 33.88 -17.66 -39.08
C THR A 585 33.38 -18.01 -40.48
N GLY A 586 32.61 -19.09 -40.63
CA GLY A 586 32.06 -19.55 -41.92
C GLY A 586 33.12 -20.04 -42.92
N VAL A 587 34.39 -20.09 -42.50
CA VAL A 587 35.52 -20.55 -43.31
C VAL A 587 35.62 -22.07 -43.21
N ALA A 588 35.80 -22.76 -44.35
CA ALA A 588 36.01 -24.20 -44.40
C ALA A 588 37.14 -24.63 -43.44
N GLY A 589 36.88 -25.61 -42.59
CA GLY A 589 37.82 -26.06 -41.55
C GLY A 589 37.73 -25.32 -40.21
N SER A 590 36.93 -24.24 -40.09
CA SER A 590 36.67 -23.60 -38.79
C SER A 590 35.69 -24.42 -37.94
N VAL A 591 35.92 -24.48 -36.63
CA VAL A 591 35.07 -25.26 -35.71
C VAL A 591 33.68 -24.62 -35.61
N ARG A 592 32.67 -25.35 -36.06
CA ARG A 592 31.24 -25.02 -35.92
C ARG A 592 30.70 -25.46 -34.56
N GLU A 593 31.05 -26.68 -34.16
CA GLU A 593 30.55 -27.32 -32.94
C GLU A 593 31.61 -28.26 -32.38
N GLN A 594 31.62 -28.49 -31.07
CA GLN A 594 32.35 -29.59 -30.44
C GLN A 594 31.39 -30.58 -29.80
N THR A 595 31.59 -31.88 -30.03
CA THR A 595 30.81 -32.95 -29.38
C THR A 595 31.68 -33.72 -28.40
N CYS A 596 31.17 -33.95 -27.19
CA CYS A 596 31.83 -34.76 -26.17
C CYS A 596 31.78 -36.24 -26.56
N THR A 597 32.91 -36.83 -26.88
CA THR A 597 33.02 -38.24 -27.30
C THR A 597 33.18 -39.20 -26.12
N ALA A 598 33.70 -38.73 -24.98
CA ALA A 598 33.79 -39.49 -23.74
C ALA A 598 33.50 -38.61 -22.52
N ALA A 599 32.64 -39.09 -21.62
CA ALA A 599 32.27 -38.39 -20.39
C ALA A 599 33.48 -38.20 -19.45
N GLY A 600 33.50 -37.12 -18.65
CA GLY A 600 34.60 -36.87 -17.72
C GLY A 600 34.64 -35.45 -17.14
N THR A 601 35.67 -35.19 -16.33
CA THR A 601 35.96 -33.92 -15.66
C THR A 601 37.42 -33.46 -15.94
N PRO A 602 37.71 -32.85 -17.10
CA PRO A 602 36.82 -32.58 -18.23
C PRO A 602 36.61 -33.81 -19.14
N GLY A 603 35.55 -33.78 -19.97
CA GLY A 603 35.28 -34.79 -20.99
C GLY A 603 36.26 -34.71 -22.18
N THR A 604 36.20 -35.69 -23.09
CA THR A 604 36.98 -35.69 -24.36
C THR A 604 36.12 -35.16 -25.50
N TRP A 605 36.67 -34.31 -26.37
CA TRP A 605 35.91 -33.56 -27.38
C TRP A 605 36.39 -33.78 -28.81
N ALA A 606 35.45 -33.80 -29.76
CA ALA A 606 35.73 -33.83 -31.20
C ALA A 606 35.09 -32.61 -31.89
N PRO A 607 35.85 -31.85 -32.70
CA PRO A 607 35.31 -30.72 -33.45
C PRO A 607 34.54 -31.19 -34.70
N THR A 608 33.45 -30.50 -34.99
CA THR A 608 32.76 -30.50 -36.29
C THR A 608 33.07 -29.17 -36.97
N ASN A 609 33.67 -29.23 -38.15
CA ASN A 609 34.07 -28.04 -38.91
C ASN A 609 33.05 -27.68 -39.99
N PHE A 610 33.11 -26.44 -40.51
CA PHE A 610 32.39 -26.02 -41.72
C PHE A 610 32.98 -26.60 -43.00
#